data_AF-A0A4V0XMG8-F1
#
_entry.id   AF-A0A4V0XMG8-F1
#
_cell.length_a   1.000
_cell.length_b   1.000
_cell.length_c   1.000
_cell.angle_alpha   90.00
_cell.angle_beta   90.00
_cell.angle_gamma   90.00
#
_symmetry.space_group_name_H-M   'P 1'
#
loop_
_entity.id
_entity.type
_entity.pdbx_description
1 polymer ?
#
loop_
_entity_poly.entity_id
_entity_poly.type
_entity_poly.pdbx_seq_one_letter_code
_entity_poly.pdbx_strand_id
1 'polypeptide(L)'
;MNNPTLFLAIEPWAWIGLAVIAVVGLIFLLIIGQYVQLWLQAWLSGAPVSLLDLIMMRLRKVNPSLIVLNRISAKKTGLEISTQSMEAHFLAGGRVTNVVRAMIAAEKAGIDLPWDRAVAIDLAGRDIVDAVNTSVMPKVIDCPNPASGKQTIDAVAKDGIQLRAKARVTVRTNISRLVGGATEETIIARVGEGIISTIGSALDHKSVLENPDRISKTVLAKGLDSGTAFEILSIDIADVDVGENIGAQLQAAQAEADTKRYQAQAEQRRALAVAQEAEHNAEAQKNRAIVILAEAEIPRAIAESFRNGHLGVMDYYRMKNVNADTDMRSSIGKTPS
;
A
#
# COMPACT_ATOMS: atom_id res chain seq x y z
N MET A 1 34.31 20.61 -95.28
CA MET A 1 32.89 20.96 -95.05
C MET A 1 32.41 20.20 -93.81
N ASN A 2 32.74 20.71 -92.61
CA ASN A 2 32.24 20.17 -91.35
C ASN A 2 31.02 21.00 -90.97
N ASN A 3 29.83 20.48 -91.22
CA ASN A 3 28.57 21.12 -90.83
C ASN A 3 28.43 21.08 -89.30
N PRO A 4 28.49 22.21 -88.57
CA PRO A 4 28.25 22.24 -87.13
C PRO A 4 26.76 22.38 -86.80
N THR A 5 25.87 21.91 -87.68
CA THR A 5 24.41 22.14 -87.59
C THR A 5 23.61 20.93 -87.10
N LEU A 6 24.25 19.79 -86.81
CA LEU A 6 23.56 18.63 -86.24
C LEU A 6 23.21 18.75 -84.75
N PHE A 7 23.84 19.69 -84.03
CA PHE A 7 23.49 19.98 -82.63
C PHE A 7 22.40 21.05 -82.47
N LEU A 8 22.01 21.73 -83.56
CA LEU A 8 21.05 22.84 -83.56
C LEU A 8 19.65 22.48 -84.08
N ALA A 9 19.42 21.23 -84.51
CA ALA A 9 18.12 20.73 -84.97
C ALA A 9 17.49 19.72 -83.98
N ILE A 10 17.82 19.86 -82.70
CA ILE A 10 17.14 19.14 -81.63
C ILE A 10 16.08 20.09 -81.08
N GLU A 11 14.81 19.79 -81.34
CA GLU A 11 13.65 20.46 -80.75
C GLU A 11 13.93 20.76 -79.25
N PRO A 12 13.65 21.98 -78.73
CA PRO A 12 13.92 22.33 -77.33
C PRO A 12 13.39 21.29 -76.33
N TRP A 13 12.31 20.62 -76.70
CA TRP A 13 11.65 19.51 -76.00
C TRP A 13 12.54 18.27 -75.79
N ALA A 14 13.45 17.97 -76.72
CA ALA A 14 14.35 16.81 -76.61
C ALA A 14 15.54 17.07 -75.67
N TRP A 15 16.03 18.32 -75.56
CA TRP A 15 16.99 18.70 -74.51
C TRP A 15 16.34 18.68 -73.12
N ILE A 16 15.09 19.11 -73.02
CA ILE A 16 14.30 19.01 -71.77
C ILE A 16 14.09 17.53 -71.40
N GLY A 17 13.75 16.67 -72.36
CA GLY A 17 13.62 15.22 -72.15
C GLY A 17 14.93 14.55 -71.68
N LEU A 18 16.05 14.88 -72.30
CA LEU A 18 17.37 14.38 -71.91
C LEU A 18 17.77 14.86 -70.50
N ALA A 19 17.51 16.13 -70.18
CA ALA A 19 17.76 16.69 -68.86
C ALA A 19 16.91 15.99 -67.78
N VAL A 20 15.64 15.71 -68.05
CA VAL A 20 14.76 14.97 -67.13
C VAL A 20 15.27 13.54 -66.93
N ILE A 21 15.67 12.83 -67.99
CA ILE A 21 16.24 11.47 -67.87
C ILE A 21 17.55 11.49 -67.08
N ALA A 22 18.43 12.46 -67.32
CA ALA A 22 19.68 12.60 -66.58
C ALA A 22 19.44 12.88 -65.08
N VAL A 23 18.46 13.71 -64.75
CA VAL A 23 18.07 14.00 -63.36
C VAL A 23 17.48 12.75 -62.68
N VAL A 24 16.59 12.03 -63.36
CA VAL A 24 16.02 10.76 -62.85
C VAL A 24 17.11 9.71 -62.65
N GLY A 25 18.04 9.59 -63.60
CA GLY A 25 19.19 8.69 -63.50
C GLY A 25 20.12 9.05 -62.33
N LEU A 26 20.37 10.34 -62.11
CA LEU A 26 21.17 10.83 -60.98
C LEU A 26 20.50 10.54 -59.64
N ILE A 27 19.19 10.77 -59.51
CA ILE A 27 18.42 10.46 -58.30
C ILE A 27 18.45 8.96 -58.02
N PHE A 28 18.26 8.12 -59.04
CA PHE A 28 18.33 6.67 -58.90
C PHE A 28 19.72 6.19 -58.43
N LEU A 29 20.79 6.77 -58.99
CA LEU A 29 22.17 6.46 -58.60
C LEU A 29 22.47 6.90 -57.16
N LEU A 30 21.98 8.06 -56.72
CA LEU A 30 22.10 8.49 -55.33
C LEU A 30 21.38 7.55 -54.36
N ILE A 31 20.18 7.07 -54.73
CA ILE A 31 19.43 6.11 -53.91
C ILE A 31 20.21 4.80 -53.77
N ILE A 32 20.70 4.22 -54.87
CA ILE A 32 21.49 2.98 -54.84
C ILE A 32 22.79 3.18 -54.07
N GLY A 33 23.46 4.32 -54.25
CA GLY A 33 24.72 4.64 -53.58
C GLY A 33 24.62 4.55 -52.05
N GLN A 34 23.51 4.97 -51.45
CA GLN A 34 23.28 4.86 -50.01
C GLN A 34 23.24 3.40 -49.52
N TYR A 35 22.64 2.49 -50.29
CA TYR A 35 22.58 1.07 -49.94
C TYR A 35 23.92 0.38 -50.09
N VAL A 36 24.64 0.68 -51.17
CA VAL A 36 25.98 0.13 -51.41
C VAL A 36 26.93 0.56 -50.30
N GLN A 37 26.83 1.81 -49.84
CA GLN A 37 27.61 2.30 -48.71
C GLN A 37 27.32 1.52 -47.41
N LEU A 38 26.04 1.31 -47.06
CA LEU A 38 25.65 0.54 -45.87
C LEU A 38 26.08 -0.93 -45.96
N TRP A 39 25.89 -1.55 -47.12
CA TRP A 39 26.32 -2.92 -47.40
C TRP A 39 27.84 -3.08 -47.23
N LEU A 40 28.61 -2.16 -47.82
CA LEU A 40 30.06 -2.14 -47.73
C LEU A 40 30.51 -1.96 -46.27
N GLN A 41 29.87 -1.06 -45.52
CA GLN A 41 30.15 -0.85 -44.10
C GLN A 41 29.92 -2.12 -43.26
N ALA A 42 28.84 -2.85 -43.54
CA ALA A 42 28.51 -4.11 -42.87
C ALA A 42 29.54 -5.20 -43.18
N TRP A 43 29.91 -5.34 -44.46
CA TRP A 43 30.89 -6.30 -44.94
C TRP A 43 32.29 -6.05 -44.37
N LEU A 44 32.78 -4.80 -44.44
CA LEU A 44 34.08 -4.40 -43.87
C LEU A 44 34.14 -4.58 -42.35
N SER A 45 33.00 -4.52 -41.67
CA SER A 45 32.91 -4.71 -40.22
C SER A 45 32.76 -6.18 -39.80
N GLY A 46 32.82 -7.13 -40.74
CA GLY A 46 32.69 -8.57 -40.45
C GLY A 46 31.25 -9.01 -40.14
N ALA A 47 30.26 -8.19 -40.46
CA ALA A 47 28.84 -8.43 -40.22
C ALA A 47 28.07 -8.41 -41.56
N PRO A 48 28.26 -9.42 -42.43
CA PRO A 48 27.70 -9.40 -43.77
C PRO A 48 26.17 -9.38 -43.74
N VAL A 49 25.59 -8.47 -44.52
CA VAL A 49 24.14 -8.37 -44.79
C VAL A 49 23.97 -8.39 -46.30
N SER A 50 23.00 -9.12 -46.85
CA SER A 50 22.82 -9.20 -48.30
C SER A 50 22.24 -7.89 -48.85
N LEU A 51 22.64 -7.49 -50.06
CA LEU A 51 22.07 -6.31 -50.71
C LEU A 51 20.54 -6.46 -50.91
N LEU A 52 20.10 -7.70 -51.18
CA LEU A 52 18.68 -8.07 -51.28
C LEU A 52 17.95 -7.85 -49.95
N ASP A 53 18.57 -8.21 -48.82
CA ASP A 53 17.99 -8.02 -47.48
C ASP A 53 17.77 -6.54 -47.17
N LEU A 54 18.72 -5.66 -47.53
CA LEU A 54 18.59 -4.21 -47.35
C LEU A 54 17.42 -3.61 -48.14
N ILE A 55 17.19 -4.11 -49.36
CA ILE A 55 16.04 -3.71 -50.18
C ILE A 55 14.75 -4.24 -49.54
N MET A 56 14.72 -5.52 -49.16
CA MET A 56 13.56 -6.15 -48.50
C MET A 56 13.21 -5.52 -47.15
N MET A 57 14.17 -5.02 -46.39
CA MET A 57 13.94 -4.27 -45.15
C MET A 57 13.08 -3.03 -45.43
N ARG A 58 13.40 -2.26 -46.48
CA ARG A 58 12.63 -1.06 -46.82
C ARG A 58 11.22 -1.40 -47.33
N LEU A 59 11.05 -2.49 -48.08
CA LEU A 59 9.72 -2.97 -48.48
C LEU A 59 8.86 -3.33 -47.25
N ARG A 60 9.47 -3.92 -46.21
CA ARG A 60 8.82 -4.23 -44.94
C ARG A 60 8.70 -3.03 -43.98
N LYS A 61 9.06 -1.82 -44.41
CA LYS A 61 9.09 -0.58 -43.60
C LYS A 61 10.02 -0.64 -42.37
N VAL A 62 11.08 -1.44 -42.44
CA VAL A 62 12.17 -1.49 -41.45
C VAL A 62 13.29 -0.55 -41.89
N ASN A 63 13.89 0.20 -40.96
CA ASN A 63 15.01 1.10 -41.26
C ASN A 63 16.32 0.30 -41.42
N PRO A 64 16.89 0.17 -42.64
CA PRO A 64 18.07 -0.67 -42.87
C PRO A 64 19.32 -0.15 -42.15
N SER A 65 19.50 1.17 -42.08
CA SER A 65 20.65 1.80 -41.42
C SER A 65 20.71 1.46 -39.93
N LEU A 66 19.55 1.44 -39.27
CA LEU A 66 19.44 1.10 -37.86
C LEU A 66 19.81 -0.37 -37.59
N ILE A 67 19.32 -1.29 -38.42
CA ILE A 67 19.61 -2.72 -38.27
C ILE A 67 21.09 -3.01 -38.53
N VAL A 68 21.65 -2.47 -39.62
CA VAL A 68 23.06 -2.67 -39.97
C VAL A 68 23.99 -2.14 -38.87
N LEU A 69 23.77 -0.93 -38.37
CA LEU A 69 24.62 -0.34 -37.33
C LEU A 69 24.60 -1.14 -36.02
N ASN A 70 23.41 -1.61 -35.62
CA ASN A 70 23.25 -2.45 -34.43
C ASN A 70 23.87 -3.84 -34.64
N ARG A 71 23.72 -4.44 -35.83
CA ARG A 71 24.35 -5.72 -36.18
C ARG A 71 25.87 -5.64 -36.15
N ILE A 72 26.45 -4.56 -36.68
CA ILE A 72 27.89 -4.29 -36.61
C ILE A 72 28.33 -4.19 -35.14
N SER A 73 27.59 -3.45 -34.32
CA SER A 73 27.91 -3.26 -32.89
C SER A 73 27.86 -4.57 -32.11
N ALA A 74 26.85 -5.40 -32.35
CA ALA A 74 26.73 -6.74 -31.78
C ALA A 74 27.88 -7.66 -32.22
N LYS A 75 28.18 -7.72 -33.52
CA LYS A 75 29.25 -8.59 -34.04
C LYS A 75 30.63 -8.23 -33.47
N LYS A 76 30.94 -6.92 -33.37
CA LYS A 76 32.21 -6.42 -32.80
C LYS A 76 32.40 -6.75 -31.32
N THR A 77 31.32 -7.13 -30.63
CA THR A 77 31.34 -7.50 -29.21
C THR A 77 31.19 -9.00 -28.99
N GLY A 78 31.22 -9.81 -30.06
CA GLY A 78 31.09 -11.26 -30.00
C GLY A 78 29.65 -11.78 -30.01
N LEU A 79 28.65 -10.88 -30.05
CA LEU A 79 27.23 -11.24 -30.06
C LEU A 79 26.77 -11.64 -31.48
N GLU A 80 26.41 -12.92 -31.64
CA GLU A 80 25.85 -13.46 -32.89
C GLU A 80 24.33 -13.32 -32.92
N ILE A 81 23.86 -12.13 -33.33
CA ILE A 81 22.42 -11.86 -33.47
C ILE A 81 22.06 -11.84 -34.95
N SER A 82 21.02 -12.55 -35.35
CA SER A 82 20.57 -12.58 -36.74
C SER A 82 19.92 -11.25 -37.15
N THR A 83 20.09 -10.84 -38.41
CA THR A 83 19.41 -9.65 -38.96
C THR A 83 17.90 -9.80 -38.93
N GLN A 84 17.40 -11.00 -39.26
CA GLN A 84 15.97 -11.35 -39.26
C GLN A 84 15.34 -11.19 -37.87
N SER A 85 16.05 -11.59 -36.80
CA SER A 85 15.59 -11.42 -35.43
C SER A 85 15.49 -9.95 -35.03
N MET A 86 16.47 -9.11 -35.44
CA MET A 86 16.42 -7.66 -35.20
C MET A 86 15.26 -6.99 -35.95
N GLU A 87 15.02 -7.39 -37.20
CA GLU A 87 13.89 -6.93 -38.00
C GLU A 87 12.55 -7.33 -37.38
N ALA A 88 12.42 -8.58 -36.95
CA ALA A 88 11.21 -9.09 -36.30
C ALA A 88 10.88 -8.29 -35.03
N HIS A 89 11.90 -7.99 -34.21
CA HIS A 89 11.73 -7.14 -33.02
C HIS A 89 11.31 -5.71 -33.38
N PHE A 90 11.93 -5.12 -34.41
CA PHE A 90 11.55 -3.78 -34.90
C PHE A 90 10.09 -3.74 -35.38
N LEU A 91 9.67 -4.76 -36.13
CA LEU A 91 8.30 -4.88 -36.63
C LEU A 91 7.28 -5.12 -35.52
N ALA A 92 7.68 -5.77 -34.42
CA ALA A 92 6.88 -5.92 -33.20
C ALA A 92 6.74 -4.61 -32.40
N GLY A 93 7.36 -3.51 -32.85
CA GLY A 93 7.35 -2.21 -32.17
C GLY A 93 8.44 -2.05 -31.12
N GLY A 94 9.41 -2.97 -31.08
CA GLY A 94 10.52 -2.96 -30.13
C GLY A 94 11.65 -1.99 -30.48
N ARG A 95 12.47 -1.68 -29.47
CA ARG A 95 13.63 -0.78 -29.54
C ARG A 95 14.93 -1.57 -29.71
N VAL A 96 15.24 -1.95 -30.95
CA VAL A 96 16.44 -2.75 -31.29
C VAL A 96 17.73 -2.15 -30.73
N THR A 97 17.91 -0.83 -30.82
CA THR A 97 19.12 -0.15 -30.32
C THR A 97 19.29 -0.30 -28.81
N ASN A 98 18.20 -0.25 -28.04
CA ASN A 98 18.26 -0.39 -26.58
C ASN A 98 18.59 -1.83 -26.18
N VAL A 99 17.97 -2.80 -26.85
CA VAL A 99 18.22 -4.23 -26.63
C VAL A 99 19.68 -4.57 -26.91
N VAL A 100 20.20 -4.18 -28.08
CA VAL A 100 21.60 -4.46 -28.45
C VAL A 100 22.57 -3.77 -27.50
N ARG A 101 22.32 -2.51 -27.12
CA ARG A 101 23.16 -1.81 -26.13
C ARG A 101 23.16 -2.52 -24.77
N ALA A 102 22.00 -2.96 -24.29
CA ALA A 102 21.89 -3.67 -23.02
C ALA A 102 22.57 -5.03 -23.06
N MET A 103 22.45 -5.78 -24.17
CA MET A 103 23.18 -7.04 -24.36
C MET A 103 24.70 -6.84 -24.39
N ILE A 104 25.18 -5.79 -25.05
CA ILE A 104 26.61 -5.44 -25.04
C ILE A 104 27.10 -5.14 -23.61
N ALA A 105 26.29 -4.40 -22.83
CA ALA A 105 26.62 -4.10 -21.45
C ALA A 105 26.61 -5.38 -20.58
N ALA A 106 25.64 -6.26 -20.79
CA ALA A 106 25.52 -7.55 -20.10
C ALA A 106 26.71 -8.46 -20.39
N GLU A 107 27.11 -8.60 -21.65
CA GLU A 107 28.27 -9.41 -22.09
C GLU A 107 29.56 -8.93 -21.41
N LYS A 108 29.79 -7.61 -21.41
CA LYS A 108 30.97 -7.02 -20.74
C LYS A 108 30.97 -7.18 -19.23
N ALA A 109 29.79 -7.32 -18.63
CA ALA A 109 29.62 -7.53 -17.19
C ALA A 109 29.52 -9.02 -16.81
N GLY A 110 29.60 -9.95 -17.78
CA GLY A 110 29.46 -11.38 -17.54
C GLY A 110 28.04 -11.81 -17.14
N ILE A 111 27.02 -11.07 -17.56
CA ILE A 111 25.61 -11.35 -17.27
C ILE A 111 24.99 -12.09 -18.46
N ASP A 112 24.42 -13.27 -18.22
CA ASP A 112 23.71 -14.03 -19.24
C ASP A 112 22.36 -13.37 -19.60
N LEU A 113 22.31 -12.74 -20.77
CA LEU A 113 21.14 -12.09 -21.33
C LEU A 113 20.91 -12.56 -22.77
N PRO A 114 20.17 -13.67 -22.98
CA PRO A 114 19.88 -14.16 -24.32
C PRO A 114 18.92 -13.22 -25.07
N TRP A 115 19.04 -13.20 -26.41
CA TRP A 115 18.28 -12.32 -27.29
C TRP A 115 16.76 -12.37 -27.04
N ASP A 116 16.18 -13.56 -26.95
CA ASP A 116 14.74 -13.73 -26.77
C ASP A 116 14.23 -13.13 -25.44
N ARG A 117 15.04 -13.24 -24.38
CA ARG A 117 14.72 -12.63 -23.09
C ARG A 117 14.85 -11.12 -23.16
N ALA A 118 15.87 -10.61 -23.83
CA ALA A 118 16.09 -9.18 -23.99
C ALA A 118 14.93 -8.53 -24.78
N VAL A 119 14.45 -9.19 -25.83
CA VAL A 119 13.25 -8.81 -26.59
C VAL A 119 12.01 -8.83 -25.70
N ALA A 120 11.80 -9.89 -24.91
CA ALA A 120 10.65 -9.99 -24.02
C ALA A 120 10.60 -8.88 -22.96
N ILE A 121 11.75 -8.49 -22.40
CA ILE A 121 11.86 -7.37 -21.43
C ILE A 121 11.47 -6.05 -22.09
N ASP A 122 11.96 -5.78 -23.29
CA ASP A 122 11.69 -4.53 -24.01
C ASP A 122 10.22 -4.44 -24.46
N LEU A 123 9.65 -5.54 -24.97
CA LEU A 123 8.23 -5.62 -25.35
C LEU A 123 7.29 -5.52 -24.14
N ALA A 124 7.73 -5.95 -22.95
CA ALA A 124 7.00 -5.73 -21.70
C ALA A 124 7.00 -4.26 -21.25
N GLY A 125 7.65 -3.35 -22.00
CA GLY A 125 7.71 -1.92 -21.71
C GLY A 125 8.69 -1.55 -20.60
N ARG A 126 9.56 -2.49 -20.17
CA ARG A 126 10.61 -2.22 -19.17
C ARG A 126 11.83 -1.58 -19.84
N ASP A 127 12.59 -0.80 -19.08
CA ASP A 127 13.88 -0.31 -19.54
C ASP A 127 14.96 -1.38 -19.30
N ILE A 128 15.33 -2.06 -20.38
CA ILE A 128 16.35 -3.11 -20.34
C ILE A 128 17.76 -2.57 -20.03
N VAL A 129 18.06 -1.34 -20.45
CA VAL A 129 19.39 -0.74 -20.21
C VAL A 129 19.53 -0.45 -18.73
N ASP A 130 18.51 0.14 -18.12
CA ASP A 130 18.48 0.39 -16.69
C ASP A 130 18.52 -0.90 -15.87
N ALA A 131 17.81 -1.94 -16.33
CA ALA A 131 17.84 -3.25 -15.69
C ALA A 131 19.23 -3.88 -15.67
N VAL A 132 19.96 -3.84 -16.79
CA VAL A 132 21.35 -4.34 -16.85
C VAL A 132 22.27 -3.46 -16.02
N ASN A 133 22.13 -2.14 -16.09
CA ASN A 133 22.94 -1.21 -15.28
C ASN A 133 22.75 -1.46 -13.79
N THR A 134 21.51 -1.63 -13.33
CA THR A 134 21.19 -1.94 -11.92
C THR A 134 21.66 -3.34 -11.52
N SER A 135 21.80 -4.25 -12.49
CA SER A 135 22.40 -5.56 -12.25
C SER A 135 23.91 -5.47 -11.96
N VAL A 136 24.61 -4.59 -12.69
CA VAL A 136 26.06 -4.35 -12.49
C VAL A 136 26.33 -3.45 -11.28
N MET A 137 25.59 -2.35 -11.20
CA MET A 137 25.71 -1.31 -10.17
C MET A 137 24.42 -1.31 -9.35
N PRO A 138 24.42 -1.97 -8.17
CA PRO A 138 23.24 -2.03 -7.31
C PRO A 138 22.69 -0.64 -6.99
N LYS A 139 21.37 -0.54 -6.92
CA LYS A 139 20.64 0.69 -6.59
C LYS A 139 20.23 0.65 -5.12
N VAL A 140 20.31 1.80 -4.46
CA VAL A 140 19.80 1.97 -3.10
C VAL A 140 18.38 2.55 -3.17
N ILE A 141 17.46 1.92 -2.45
CA ILE A 141 16.06 2.32 -2.33
C ILE A 141 15.78 2.63 -0.87
N ASP A 142 15.24 3.82 -0.60
CA ASP A 142 14.82 4.20 0.74
C ASP A 142 13.47 3.55 1.10
N CYS A 143 13.38 3.02 2.32
CA CYS A 143 12.21 2.39 2.90
C CYS A 143 11.87 3.11 4.23
N PRO A 144 10.79 3.90 4.29
CA PRO A 144 9.76 4.11 3.26
C PRO A 144 10.20 5.06 2.15
N ASN A 145 9.56 4.96 0.97
CA ASN A 145 9.84 5.87 -0.14
C ASN A 145 9.43 7.31 0.23
N PRO A 146 10.30 8.33 0.08
CA PRO A 146 9.96 9.73 0.31
C PRO A 146 8.73 10.21 -0.45
N ALA A 147 8.46 9.64 -1.63
CA ALA A 147 7.28 9.97 -2.44
C ALA A 147 5.95 9.45 -1.85
N SER A 148 6.01 8.47 -0.94
CA SER A 148 4.82 7.84 -0.33
C SER A 148 4.23 8.66 0.83
N GLY A 149 4.81 9.81 1.17
CA GLY A 149 4.35 10.72 2.23
C GLY A 149 4.67 10.27 3.66
N LYS A 150 5.03 9.00 3.88
CA LYS A 150 5.55 8.50 5.15
C LYS A 150 7.07 8.60 5.19
N GLN A 151 7.63 9.22 6.23
CA GLN A 151 9.08 9.38 6.38
C GLN A 151 9.73 8.25 7.19
N THR A 152 8.97 7.55 8.03
CA THR A 152 9.45 6.48 8.92
C THR A 152 8.52 5.28 8.89
N ILE A 153 9.08 4.12 9.23
CA ILE A 153 8.36 2.89 9.55
C ILE A 153 8.12 2.90 11.05
N ASP A 154 6.86 3.09 11.44
CA ASP A 154 6.49 3.19 12.85
C ASP A 154 6.02 1.82 13.35
N ALA A 155 6.60 1.37 14.47
CA ALA A 155 6.24 0.13 15.12
C ALA A 155 6.33 0.27 16.65
N VAL A 156 5.59 -0.55 17.39
CA VAL A 156 5.55 -0.49 18.86
C VAL A 156 6.13 -1.79 19.41
N ALA A 157 7.13 -1.69 20.29
CA ALA A 157 7.71 -2.83 20.99
C ALA A 157 6.76 -3.36 22.09
N LYS A 158 7.04 -4.54 22.65
CA LYS A 158 6.17 -5.16 23.68
C LYS A 158 6.07 -4.36 24.97
N ASP A 159 7.03 -3.49 25.25
CA ASP A 159 7.02 -2.54 26.36
C ASP A 159 6.11 -1.32 26.12
N GLY A 160 5.46 -1.23 24.96
CA GLY A 160 4.52 -0.16 24.61
C GLY A 160 5.19 1.11 24.08
N ILE A 161 6.51 1.09 23.84
CA ILE A 161 7.23 2.25 23.31
C ILE A 161 7.29 2.17 21.78
N GLN A 162 6.93 3.27 21.13
CA GLN A 162 6.99 3.41 19.69
C GLN A 162 8.44 3.65 19.25
N LEU A 163 8.85 2.97 18.19
CA LEU A 163 10.09 3.18 17.47
C LEU A 163 9.78 3.58 16.03
N ARG A 164 10.53 4.57 15.53
CA ARG A 164 10.44 5.06 14.16
C ARG A 164 11.74 4.70 13.44
N ALA A 165 11.67 3.75 12.52
CA ALA A 165 12.85 3.26 11.81
C ALA A 165 12.88 3.77 10.37
N LYS A 166 14.07 4.02 9.84
CA LYS A 166 14.34 4.24 8.42
C LYS A 166 15.32 3.19 7.94
N ALA A 167 15.05 2.58 6.79
CA ALA A 167 15.92 1.59 6.20
C ALA A 167 16.31 1.97 4.77
N ARG A 168 17.51 1.56 4.36
CA ARG A 168 18.00 1.61 2.99
C ARG A 168 18.17 0.19 2.49
N VAL A 169 17.54 -0.12 1.37
CA VAL A 169 17.60 -1.44 0.76
C VAL A 169 18.46 -1.35 -0.47
N THR A 170 19.59 -2.07 -0.47
CA THR A 170 20.44 -2.18 -1.65
C THR A 170 19.93 -3.35 -2.48
N VAL A 171 19.43 -3.06 -3.67
CA VAL A 171 18.87 -4.07 -4.57
C VAL A 171 19.67 -4.15 -5.88
N ARG A 172 19.67 -5.35 -6.44
CA ARG A 172 20.18 -5.64 -7.77
C ARG A 172 19.07 -6.21 -8.63
N THR A 173 19.01 -5.86 -9.91
CA THR A 173 18.00 -6.43 -10.80
C THR A 173 18.31 -7.90 -11.11
N ASN A 174 17.31 -8.76 -10.92
CA ASN A 174 17.36 -10.15 -11.34
C ASN A 174 16.78 -10.26 -12.76
N ILE A 175 17.68 -10.32 -13.75
CA ILE A 175 17.34 -10.35 -15.17
C ILE A 175 16.42 -11.53 -15.52
N SER A 176 16.53 -12.66 -14.81
CA SER A 176 15.71 -13.85 -15.08
C SER A 176 14.24 -13.68 -14.69
N ARG A 177 13.94 -12.83 -13.70
CA ARG A 177 12.60 -12.60 -13.14
C ARG A 177 12.04 -11.20 -13.43
N LEU A 178 12.71 -10.45 -14.30
CA LEU A 178 12.34 -9.06 -14.61
C LEU A 178 10.95 -8.94 -15.28
N VAL A 179 10.57 -9.94 -16.09
CA VAL A 179 9.25 -10.02 -16.72
C VAL A 179 8.31 -10.80 -15.79
N GLY A 180 7.22 -10.14 -15.36
CA GLY A 180 6.23 -10.72 -14.45
C GLY A 180 6.60 -10.66 -12.96
N GLY A 181 7.81 -10.25 -12.62
CA GLY A 181 8.22 -10.02 -11.23
C GLY A 181 7.61 -8.76 -10.62
N ALA A 182 7.41 -8.78 -9.30
CA ALA A 182 6.97 -7.63 -8.54
C ALA A 182 8.02 -6.50 -8.51
N THR A 183 7.55 -5.25 -8.44
CA THR A 183 8.37 -4.03 -8.54
C THR A 183 8.94 -3.58 -7.19
N GLU A 184 9.69 -2.48 -7.19
CA GLU A 184 10.30 -1.86 -6.01
C GLU A 184 9.28 -1.63 -4.87
N GLU A 185 8.05 -1.22 -5.20
CA GLU A 185 6.99 -0.97 -4.21
C GLU A 185 6.68 -2.20 -3.36
N THR A 186 6.70 -3.40 -3.96
CA THR A 186 6.45 -4.65 -3.23
C THR A 186 7.61 -4.98 -2.28
N ILE A 187 8.85 -4.68 -2.69
CA ILE A 187 10.03 -4.87 -1.83
C ILE A 187 9.95 -3.92 -0.63
N ILE A 188 9.65 -2.64 -0.87
CA ILE A 188 9.50 -1.65 0.20
C ILE A 188 8.42 -2.08 1.19
N ALA A 189 7.26 -2.55 0.71
CA ALA A 189 6.17 -3.02 1.56
C ALA A 189 6.58 -4.23 2.41
N ARG A 190 7.21 -5.25 1.79
CA ARG A 190 7.66 -6.48 2.47
C ARG A 190 8.77 -6.22 3.48
N VAL A 191 9.73 -5.36 3.13
CA VAL A 191 10.81 -4.93 4.04
C VAL A 191 10.20 -4.15 5.20
N GLY A 192 9.27 -3.23 4.92
CA GLY A 192 8.54 -2.48 5.94
C GLY A 192 7.78 -3.39 6.90
N GLU A 193 7.03 -4.36 6.39
CA GLU A 193 6.35 -5.38 7.20
C GLU A 193 7.34 -6.20 8.04
N GLY A 194 8.46 -6.61 7.44
CA GLY A 194 9.52 -7.33 8.13
C GLY A 194 10.09 -6.54 9.31
N ILE A 195 10.33 -5.25 9.12
CA ILE A 195 10.83 -4.33 10.15
C ILE A 195 9.78 -4.18 11.26
N ILE A 196 8.51 -3.91 10.91
CA ILE A 196 7.41 -3.78 11.87
C ILE A 196 7.26 -5.04 12.72
N SER A 197 7.25 -6.21 12.08
CA SER A 197 7.16 -7.51 12.74
C SER A 197 8.32 -7.76 13.69
N THR A 198 9.54 -7.35 13.32
CA THR A 198 10.73 -7.55 14.14
C THR A 198 10.74 -6.63 15.37
N ILE A 199 10.39 -5.35 15.18
CA ILE A 199 10.26 -4.38 16.29
C ILE A 199 9.12 -4.81 17.24
N GLY A 200 7.96 -5.18 16.70
CA GLY A 200 6.81 -5.62 17.51
C GLY A 200 7.05 -6.92 18.28
N SER A 201 8.02 -7.73 17.87
CA SER A 201 8.39 -8.96 18.56
C SER A 201 9.43 -8.72 19.68
N ALA A 202 10.11 -7.57 19.68
CA ALA A 202 11.11 -7.23 20.68
C ALA A 202 10.49 -7.05 22.08
N LEU A 203 11.21 -7.49 23.11
CA LEU A 203 10.75 -7.38 24.50
C LEU A 203 10.69 -5.92 24.96
N ASP A 204 11.70 -5.15 24.59
CA ASP A 204 11.85 -3.74 24.93
C ASP A 204 12.42 -2.94 23.74
N HIS A 205 12.20 -1.63 23.77
CA HIS A 205 12.79 -0.70 22.79
C HIS A 205 14.32 -0.64 22.91
N LYS A 206 14.87 -0.88 24.11
CA LYS A 206 16.32 -0.83 24.37
C LYS A 206 17.08 -1.91 23.59
N SER A 207 16.58 -3.15 23.56
CA SER A 207 17.24 -4.21 22.79
C SER A 207 17.26 -3.95 21.29
N VAL A 208 16.35 -3.12 20.78
CA VAL A 208 16.36 -2.68 19.37
C VAL A 208 17.41 -1.60 19.14
N LEU A 209 17.51 -0.62 20.06
CA LEU A 209 18.50 0.46 19.99
C LEU A 209 19.94 -0.02 20.20
N GLU A 210 20.14 -1.03 21.06
CA GLU A 210 21.46 -1.62 21.30
C GLU A 210 22.03 -2.30 20.05
N ASN A 211 21.17 -2.92 19.22
CA ASN A 211 21.59 -3.70 18.06
C ASN A 211 20.57 -3.59 16.89
N PRO A 212 20.51 -2.45 16.18
CA PRO A 212 19.58 -2.26 15.06
C PRO A 212 19.83 -3.23 13.91
N ASP A 213 21.07 -3.68 13.72
CA ASP A 213 21.47 -4.69 12.71
C ASP A 213 20.76 -6.04 12.89
N ARG A 214 20.20 -6.33 14.07
CA ARG A 214 19.42 -7.55 14.26
C ARG A 214 18.14 -7.51 13.43
N ILE A 215 17.58 -6.31 13.20
CA ILE A 215 16.40 -6.13 12.35
C ILE A 215 16.75 -6.56 10.93
N SER A 216 17.80 -6.00 10.34
CA SER A 216 18.17 -6.30 8.95
C SER A 216 18.45 -7.78 8.72
N LYS A 217 19.19 -8.44 9.62
CA LYS A 217 19.47 -9.89 9.53
C LYS A 217 18.20 -10.74 9.60
N THR A 218 17.30 -10.41 10.53
CA THR A 218 16.03 -11.15 10.71
C THR A 218 15.12 -10.98 9.49
N VAL A 219 15.08 -9.77 8.94
CA VAL A 219 14.26 -9.40 7.78
C VAL A 219 14.82 -10.04 6.50
N LEU A 220 16.14 -10.02 6.30
CA LEU A 220 16.79 -10.65 5.14
C LEU A 220 16.61 -12.17 5.15
N ALA A 221 16.65 -12.81 6.32
CA ALA A 221 16.44 -14.26 6.46
C ALA A 221 15.05 -14.75 6.01
N LYS A 222 14.05 -13.87 5.92
CA LYS A 222 12.70 -14.21 5.44
C LYS A 222 12.59 -14.36 3.92
N GLY A 223 13.62 -14.01 3.14
CA GLY A 223 13.61 -14.17 1.68
C GLY A 223 12.57 -13.28 0.97
N LEU A 224 12.59 -11.98 1.28
CA LEU A 224 11.58 -11.02 0.84
C LEU A 224 11.57 -10.74 -0.68
N ASP A 225 12.65 -11.13 -1.36
CA ASP A 225 12.88 -11.02 -2.79
C ASP A 225 12.31 -12.19 -3.61
N SER A 226 11.64 -13.14 -2.96
CA SER A 226 10.94 -14.22 -3.65
C SER A 226 9.82 -13.68 -4.54
N GLY A 227 9.92 -13.91 -5.85
CA GLY A 227 8.94 -13.44 -6.84
C GLY A 227 9.04 -11.96 -7.23
N THR A 228 10.10 -11.26 -6.82
CA THR A 228 10.37 -9.87 -7.26
C THR A 228 11.31 -9.82 -8.47
N ALA A 229 11.27 -8.71 -9.19
CA ALA A 229 12.21 -8.41 -10.27
C ALA A 229 13.62 -8.07 -9.76
N PHE A 230 13.80 -7.92 -8.46
CA PHE A 230 15.07 -7.60 -7.82
C PHE A 230 15.46 -8.67 -6.81
N GLU A 231 16.75 -8.71 -6.52
CA GLU A 231 17.42 -9.46 -5.47
C GLU A 231 17.93 -8.47 -4.42
N ILE A 232 17.72 -8.77 -3.14
CA ILE A 232 18.12 -7.89 -2.04
C ILE A 232 19.54 -8.28 -1.61
N LEU A 233 20.48 -7.36 -1.74
CA LEU A 233 21.88 -7.57 -1.32
C LEU A 233 22.07 -7.23 0.16
N SER A 234 21.55 -6.07 0.58
CA SER A 234 21.60 -5.63 1.97
C SER A 234 20.35 -4.83 2.33
N ILE A 235 20.02 -4.88 3.62
CA ILE A 235 19.06 -3.99 4.25
C ILE A 235 19.83 -3.31 5.36
N ASP A 236 19.98 -1.99 5.28
CA ASP A 236 20.74 -1.20 6.23
C ASP A 236 19.76 -0.30 6.99
N ILE A 237 19.78 -0.36 8.33
CA ILE A 237 18.94 0.53 9.14
C ILE A 237 19.66 1.87 9.24
N ALA A 238 19.12 2.88 8.57
CA ALA A 238 19.73 4.21 8.50
C ALA A 238 19.53 5.01 9.80
N ASP A 239 18.40 4.82 10.47
CA ASP A 239 18.02 5.60 11.64
C ASP A 239 16.94 4.87 12.46
N VAL A 240 16.99 4.99 13.79
CA VAL A 240 15.97 4.46 14.71
C VAL A 240 15.74 5.46 15.83
N ASP A 241 14.60 6.13 15.79
CA ASP A 241 14.20 7.11 16.79
C ASP A 241 13.17 6.53 17.77
N VAL A 242 13.21 6.98 19.02
CA VAL A 242 12.17 6.70 20.02
C VAL A 242 11.03 7.71 19.85
N GLY A 243 9.83 7.19 19.64
CA GLY A 243 8.60 7.97 19.52
C GLY A 243 7.83 8.08 20.83
N GLU A 244 6.52 7.93 20.75
CA GLU A 244 5.62 8.06 21.89
C GLU A 244 5.53 6.78 22.73
N ASN A 245 5.21 6.92 24.01
CA ASN A 245 4.86 5.79 24.86
C ASN A 245 3.37 5.47 24.72
N ILE A 246 3.05 4.70 23.67
CA ILE A 246 1.69 4.27 23.35
C ILE A 246 1.11 3.42 24.50
N GLY A 247 1.94 2.61 25.16
CA GLY A 247 1.53 1.80 26.31
C GLY A 247 0.97 2.65 27.46
N ALA A 248 1.67 3.72 27.83
CA ALA A 248 1.22 4.65 28.86
C ALA A 248 -0.05 5.41 28.44
N GLN A 249 -0.14 5.84 27.18
CA GLN A 249 -1.34 6.50 26.65
C GLN A 249 -2.57 5.57 26.68
N LEU A 250 -2.41 4.32 26.25
CA LEU A 250 -3.48 3.32 26.29
C LEU A 250 -3.91 3.01 27.73
N GLN A 251 -2.96 2.89 28.66
CA GLN A 251 -3.27 2.70 30.09
C GLN A 251 -4.04 3.88 30.68
N ALA A 252 -3.63 5.11 30.37
CA ALA A 252 -4.33 6.32 30.81
C ALA A 252 -5.75 6.39 30.23
N ALA A 253 -5.90 6.12 28.93
CA ALA A 253 -7.21 6.09 28.26
C ALA A 253 -8.12 5.01 28.83
N GLN A 254 -7.56 3.84 29.17
CA GLN A 254 -8.31 2.74 29.79
C GLN A 254 -8.74 3.08 31.22
N ALA A 255 -7.87 3.72 32.01
CA ALA A 255 -8.21 4.19 33.35
C ALA A 255 -9.32 5.26 33.34
N GLU A 256 -9.30 6.18 32.37
CA GLU A 256 -10.35 7.19 32.19
C GLU A 256 -11.69 6.54 31.80
N ALA A 257 -11.66 5.58 30.87
CA ALA A 257 -12.83 4.82 30.46
C ALA A 257 -13.43 4.02 31.63
N ASP A 258 -12.59 3.38 32.44
CA ASP A 258 -13.01 2.65 33.64
C ASP A 258 -13.61 3.58 34.68
N THR A 259 -13.01 4.75 34.93
CA THR A 259 -13.54 5.76 35.84
C THR A 259 -14.94 6.21 35.42
N LYS A 260 -15.15 6.51 34.13
CA LYS A 260 -16.48 6.86 33.58
C LYS A 260 -17.48 5.73 33.76
N ARG A 261 -17.07 4.47 33.54
CA ARG A 261 -17.93 3.29 33.72
C ARG A 261 -18.36 3.12 35.18
N TYR A 262 -17.43 3.26 36.12
CA TYR A 262 -17.74 3.16 37.55
C TYR A 262 -18.59 4.32 38.05
N GLN A 263 -18.38 5.54 37.56
CA GLN A 263 -19.24 6.69 37.85
C GLN A 263 -20.66 6.45 37.35
N ALA A 264 -20.83 5.98 36.11
CA ALA A 264 -22.15 5.66 35.55
C ALA A 264 -22.86 4.54 36.33
N GLN A 265 -22.14 3.50 36.76
CA GLN A 265 -22.71 2.44 37.61
C GLN A 265 -23.10 2.96 39.00
N ALA A 266 -22.31 3.85 39.60
CA ALA A 266 -22.63 4.46 40.87
C ALA A 266 -23.88 5.34 40.76
N GLU A 267 -24.00 6.12 39.68
CA GLU A 267 -25.18 6.92 39.39
C GLU A 267 -26.42 6.06 39.14
N GLN A 268 -26.30 4.97 38.37
CA GLN A 268 -27.38 4.01 38.16
C GLN A 268 -27.84 3.39 39.48
N ARG A 269 -26.91 2.96 40.35
CA ARG A 269 -27.25 2.42 41.68
C ARG A 269 -27.94 3.46 42.56
N ARG A 270 -27.48 4.71 42.52
CA ARG A 270 -28.10 5.82 43.24
C ARG A 270 -29.53 6.07 42.76
N ALA A 271 -29.73 6.10 41.44
CA ALA A 271 -31.05 6.26 40.84
C ALA A 271 -31.99 5.10 41.22
N LEU A 272 -31.50 3.85 41.19
CA LEU A 272 -32.26 2.67 41.62
C LEU A 272 -32.62 2.72 43.11
N ALA A 273 -31.70 3.13 43.99
CA ALA A 273 -31.97 3.27 45.41
C ALA A 273 -33.05 4.32 45.69
N VAL A 274 -32.99 5.47 45.00
CA VAL A 274 -34.03 6.52 45.10
C VAL A 274 -35.37 6.02 44.56
N ALA A 275 -35.37 5.27 43.45
CA ALA A 275 -36.59 4.68 42.90
C ALA A 275 -37.22 3.66 43.86
N GLN A 276 -36.40 2.78 44.46
CA GLN A 276 -36.85 1.82 45.48
C GLN A 276 -37.39 2.52 46.72
N GLU A 277 -36.74 3.58 47.20
CA GLU A 277 -37.24 4.38 48.32
C GLU A 277 -38.61 5.01 47.99
N ALA A 278 -38.77 5.54 46.77
CA ALA A 278 -40.05 6.08 46.31
C ALA A 278 -41.13 5.00 46.20
N GLU A 279 -40.80 3.80 45.69
CA GLU A 279 -41.71 2.66 45.63
C GLU A 279 -42.14 2.20 47.03
N HIS A 280 -41.20 2.05 47.96
CA HIS A 280 -41.50 1.69 49.35
C HIS A 280 -42.34 2.74 50.06
N ASN A 281 -42.08 4.02 49.83
CA ASN A 281 -42.91 5.10 50.38
C ASN A 281 -44.33 5.07 49.80
N ALA A 282 -44.49 4.83 48.49
CA ALA A 282 -45.79 4.67 47.85
C ALA A 282 -46.54 3.43 48.39
N GLU A 283 -45.83 2.32 48.61
CA GLU A 283 -46.38 1.10 49.21
C GLU A 283 -46.78 1.30 50.66
N ALA A 284 -45.97 2.00 51.46
CA ALA A 284 -46.31 2.37 52.84
C ALA A 284 -47.55 3.27 52.89
N GLN A 285 -47.68 4.23 51.97
CA GLN A 285 -48.89 5.06 51.85
C GLN A 285 -50.11 4.24 51.45
N LYS A 286 -49.97 3.33 50.48
CA LYS A 286 -51.04 2.41 50.07
C LYS A 286 -51.49 1.51 51.23
N ASN A 287 -50.55 0.93 51.98
CA ASN A 287 -50.85 0.11 53.15
C ASN A 287 -51.51 0.92 54.27
N ARG A 288 -51.06 2.16 54.51
CA ARG A 288 -51.76 3.07 55.44
C ARG A 288 -53.18 3.35 54.98
N ALA A 289 -53.42 3.57 53.69
CA ALA A 289 -54.75 3.77 53.16
C ALA A 289 -55.65 2.54 53.37
N ILE A 290 -55.11 1.33 53.22
CA ILE A 290 -55.84 0.08 53.52
C ILE A 290 -56.19 -0.02 55.01
N VAL A 291 -55.25 0.31 55.90
CA VAL A 291 -55.52 0.33 57.36
C VAL A 291 -56.61 1.34 57.69
N ILE A 292 -56.56 2.55 57.12
CA ILE A 292 -57.59 3.58 57.33
C ILE A 292 -58.95 3.11 56.81
N LEU A 293 -59.00 2.44 55.64
CA LEU A 293 -60.23 1.87 55.11
C LEU A 293 -60.82 0.80 56.04
N ALA A 294 -59.98 -0.08 56.60
CA ALA A 294 -60.40 -1.09 57.56
C ALA A 294 -60.85 -0.47 58.90
N GLU A 295 -60.12 0.52 59.41
CA GLU A 295 -60.50 1.27 60.61
C GLU A 295 -61.84 2.00 60.42
N ALA A 296 -62.11 2.53 59.22
CA ALA A 296 -63.38 3.17 58.90
C ALA A 296 -64.58 2.18 58.92
N GLU A 297 -64.35 0.87 58.80
CA GLU A 297 -65.39 -0.13 58.99
C GLU A 297 -65.82 -0.26 60.45
N ILE A 298 -64.94 0.05 61.42
CA ILE A 298 -65.23 -0.05 62.86
C ILE A 298 -66.36 0.90 63.27
N PRO A 299 -66.31 2.22 62.98
CA PRO A 299 -67.45 3.12 63.24
C PRO A 299 -68.73 2.68 62.53
N ARG A 300 -68.64 2.14 61.32
CA ARG A 300 -69.80 1.66 60.56
C ARG A 300 -70.44 0.45 61.25
N ALA A 301 -69.64 -0.50 61.71
CA ALA A 301 -70.09 -1.67 62.47
C ALA A 301 -70.64 -1.30 63.86
N ILE A 302 -70.05 -0.30 64.53
CA ILE A 302 -70.57 0.25 65.79
C ILE A 302 -71.93 0.93 65.55
N ALA A 303 -72.07 1.73 64.49
CA ALA A 303 -73.34 2.37 64.12
C ALA A 303 -74.42 1.35 63.73
N GLU A 304 -74.05 0.24 63.11
CA GLU A 304 -74.94 -0.89 62.85
C GLU A 304 -75.35 -1.61 64.15
N SER A 305 -74.42 -1.81 65.08
CA SER A 305 -74.68 -2.39 66.41
C SER A 305 -75.63 -1.53 67.24
N PHE A 306 -75.53 -0.20 67.15
CA PHE A 306 -76.50 0.74 67.74
C PHE A 306 -77.89 0.63 67.11
N ARG A 307 -77.98 0.52 65.78
CA ARG A 307 -79.27 0.35 65.07
C ARG A 307 -79.95 -0.98 65.39
N ASN A 308 -79.17 -2.04 65.51
CA ASN A 308 -79.65 -3.38 65.83
C ASN A 308 -79.86 -3.62 67.33
N GLY A 309 -79.66 -2.62 68.19
CA GLY A 309 -79.92 -2.68 69.63
C GLY A 309 -78.92 -3.50 70.46
N HIS A 310 -77.75 -3.82 69.92
CA HIS A 310 -76.73 -4.63 70.60
C HIS A 310 -75.74 -3.82 71.44
N LEU A 311 -75.71 -2.49 71.29
CA LEU A 311 -74.84 -1.58 72.04
C LEU A 311 -75.65 -0.41 72.63
N GLY A 312 -75.54 -0.16 73.93
CA GLY A 312 -76.22 0.94 74.62
C GLY A 312 -75.40 2.24 74.64
N VAL A 313 -76.08 3.39 74.78
CA VAL A 313 -75.43 4.72 74.86
C VAL A 313 -74.43 4.79 76.02
N MET A 314 -74.78 4.21 77.18
CA MET A 314 -73.91 4.18 78.36
C MET A 314 -72.65 3.31 78.17
N ASP A 315 -72.69 2.32 77.28
CA ASP A 315 -71.55 1.43 77.01
C ASP A 315 -70.56 2.08 76.04
N TYR A 316 -71.04 2.87 75.08
CA TYR A 316 -70.19 3.71 74.22
C TYR A 316 -69.47 4.81 75.01
N TYR A 317 -70.15 5.48 75.94
CA TYR A 317 -69.50 6.45 76.83
C TYR A 317 -68.41 5.80 77.70
N ARG A 318 -68.64 4.58 78.21
CA ARG A 318 -67.61 3.82 78.92
C ARG A 318 -66.42 3.47 78.04
N MET A 319 -66.64 2.97 76.83
CA MET A 319 -65.58 2.71 75.86
C MET A 319 -64.77 3.98 75.56
N LYS A 320 -65.45 5.12 75.34
CA LYS A 320 -64.78 6.40 75.07
C LYS A 320 -63.92 6.86 76.24
N ASN A 321 -64.36 6.64 77.48
CA ASN A 321 -63.59 6.96 78.68
C ASN A 321 -62.35 6.07 78.82
N VAL A 322 -62.47 4.76 78.56
CA VAL A 322 -61.33 3.83 78.58
C VAL A 322 -60.30 4.20 77.50
N ASN A 323 -60.76 4.55 76.30
CA ASN A 323 -59.88 5.04 75.24
C ASN A 323 -59.19 6.34 75.63
N ALA A 324 -59.91 7.31 76.21
CA ALA A 324 -59.32 8.57 76.68
C ALA A 324 -58.28 8.35 77.79
N ASP A 325 -58.50 7.41 78.71
CA ASP A 325 -57.53 7.06 79.76
C ASP A 325 -56.29 6.36 79.17
N THR A 326 -56.49 5.53 78.13
CA THR A 326 -55.40 4.90 77.37
C THR A 326 -54.58 5.94 76.58
N ASP A 327 -55.24 6.91 75.95
CA ASP A 327 -54.59 8.00 75.21
C ASP A 327 -53.79 8.91 76.15
N MET A 328 -54.34 9.25 77.32
CA MET A 328 -53.59 9.97 78.37
C MET A 328 -52.39 9.16 78.86
N ARG A 329 -52.54 7.86 79.11
CA ARG A 329 -51.41 7.00 79.52
C ARG A 329 -50.33 6.89 78.44
N SER A 330 -50.71 6.75 77.17
CA SER A 330 -49.76 6.65 76.05
C SER A 330 -49.01 7.94 75.78
N SER A 331 -49.63 9.10 76.02
CA SER A 331 -48.99 10.41 75.88
C SER A 331 -48.02 10.72 77.05
N ILE A 332 -48.30 10.24 78.26
CA ILE A 332 -47.40 10.36 79.41
C ILE A 332 -46.20 9.40 79.31
N GLY A 333 -46.37 8.22 78.69
CA GLY A 333 -45.31 7.22 78.53
C GLY A 333 -44.34 7.43 77.35
N LYS A 334 -44.59 8.40 76.47
CA LYS A 334 -43.66 8.77 75.39
C LYS A 334 -42.69 9.84 75.90
N THR A 335 -41.54 9.41 76.41
CA THR A 335 -40.39 10.32 76.61
C THR A 335 -40.02 10.93 75.26
N PRO A 336 -39.86 12.27 75.14
CA PRO A 336 -39.43 12.87 73.90
C PRO A 336 -37.96 12.52 73.67
N SER A 337 -37.69 11.79 72.60
CA SER A 337 -36.35 11.62 71.99
C SER A 337 -36.17 12.62 70.87
#